data_AF-A0A6S7JIX4-F1
#
_entry.id   AF-A0A6S7JIX4-F1
#
_cell.length_a   1.000
_cell.length_b   1.000
_cell.length_c   1.000
_cell.angle_alpha   90.00
_cell.angle_beta   90.00
_cell.angle_gamma   90.00
#
_symmetry.space_group_name_H-M   'P 1'
#
loop_
_entity.id
_entity.type
_entity.pdbx_description
1 polymer ?
#
loop_
_entity_poly.entity_id
_entity_poly.type
_entity_poly.pdbx_seq_one_letter_code
_entity_poly.pdbx_strand_id
1 'polypeptide(L)'
;MVSQIKNSLSSTRTFLYTPPLWNIRMVLLLTLFLVYELSSTIEAKSHTLSGTYMNRTVVSKSGRHLTIGKQGITGEYSYSPYAKLSIRTVGFNSEITIKAVKMDKYLAMDSTGKVYLVVNETKEAVFSELRVITGFFSIRSESYPSKYLAISGTGSVSGGTNTKSDDTMFVLLFTT
;
A
#
# COMPACT_ATOMS: atom_id res chain seq x y z
N MET A 1 10.33 25.64 83.65
CA MET A 1 10.28 24.16 83.58
C MET A 1 9.50 23.81 82.32
N VAL A 2 10.15 23.53 81.18
CA VAL A 2 10.50 22.18 80.68
C VAL A 2 9.22 21.33 80.59
N SER A 3 8.74 20.74 79.50
CA SER A 3 9.22 20.44 78.14
C SER A 3 8.12 19.59 77.46
N GLN A 4 8.27 19.32 76.16
CA GLN A 4 7.61 18.29 75.35
C GLN A 4 6.28 18.64 74.67
N ILE A 5 6.41 19.17 73.45
CA ILE A 5 5.43 18.99 72.37
C ILE A 5 5.89 17.75 71.59
N LYS A 6 5.07 16.69 71.54
CA LYS A 6 5.26 15.53 70.65
C LYS A 6 3.95 15.17 69.96
N ASN A 7 3.93 15.43 68.66
CA ASN A 7 3.40 14.63 67.55
C ASN A 7 2.05 13.91 67.68
N SER A 8 1.10 14.27 66.82
CA SER A 8 0.20 13.28 66.19
C SER A 8 0.09 13.54 64.68
N LEU A 9 0.84 12.76 63.89
CA LEU A 9 0.69 12.67 62.44
C LEU A 9 -0.53 11.80 62.13
N SER A 10 -1.59 12.39 61.58
CA SER A 10 -2.74 11.63 61.06
C SER A 10 -2.38 11.00 59.71
N SER A 11 -2.25 9.68 59.69
CA SER A 11 -2.00 8.87 58.50
C SER A 11 -3.21 8.86 57.58
N THR A 12 -3.09 9.51 56.42
CA THR A 12 -4.00 9.33 55.28
C THR A 12 -3.70 7.98 54.63
N ARG A 13 -4.55 6.98 54.84
CA ARG A 13 -4.45 5.68 54.15
C ARG A 13 -4.96 5.80 52.72
N THR A 14 -4.04 5.83 51.76
CA THR A 14 -4.34 5.62 50.34
C THR A 14 -4.65 4.15 50.12
N PHE A 15 -5.91 3.80 49.81
CA PHE A 15 -6.26 2.46 49.36
C PHE A 15 -5.79 2.28 47.91
N LEU A 16 -4.71 1.54 47.72
CA LEU A 16 -4.29 1.06 46.40
C LEU A 16 -5.19 -0.10 46.00
N TYR A 17 -6.16 0.16 45.12
CA TYR A 17 -6.99 -0.87 44.52
C TYR A 17 -6.15 -1.66 43.51
N THR A 18 -5.68 -2.85 43.88
CA THR A 18 -5.10 -3.82 42.95
C THR A 18 -6.22 -4.75 42.49
N PRO A 19 -6.63 -4.74 41.20
CA PRO A 19 -7.67 -5.63 40.74
C PRO A 19 -7.19 -7.09 40.83
N PRO A 20 -8.07 -8.04 41.19
CA PRO A 20 -7.72 -9.45 41.30
C PRO A 20 -7.27 -10.01 39.93
N LEU A 21 -6.23 -10.86 39.94
CA LEU A 21 -5.58 -11.42 38.73
C LEU A 21 -6.54 -12.09 37.74
N TRP A 22 -7.69 -12.58 38.20
CA TRP A 22 -8.73 -13.17 37.36
C TRP A 22 -9.35 -12.15 36.38
N ASN A 23 -9.47 -10.89 36.77
CA ASN A 23 -9.96 -9.80 35.89
C ASN A 23 -8.99 -9.49 34.76
N ILE A 24 -7.67 -9.59 35.00
CA ILE A 24 -6.66 -9.28 33.98
C ILE A 24 -6.70 -10.33 32.86
N ARG A 25 -6.81 -11.62 33.21
CA ARG A 25 -6.93 -12.70 32.22
C ARG A 25 -8.21 -12.59 31.37
N MET A 26 -9.33 -12.23 32.00
CA MET A 26 -10.61 -12.02 31.31
C MET A 26 -10.52 -10.86 30.32
N VAL A 27 -9.96 -9.72 30.74
CA VAL A 27 -9.76 -8.56 29.86
C VAL A 27 -8.83 -8.89 28.70
N LEU A 28 -7.75 -9.65 28.94
CA LEU A 28 -6.80 -10.04 27.89
C LEU A 28 -7.42 -10.99 26.84
N LEU A 29 -8.27 -11.92 27.29
CA LEU A 29 -9.00 -12.80 26.38
C LEU A 29 -10.05 -12.03 25.59
N LEU A 30 -10.75 -11.08 26.22
CA LEU A 30 -11.73 -10.25 25.55
C LEU A 30 -11.09 -9.35 24.48
N THR A 31 -9.93 -8.77 24.78
CA THR A 31 -9.19 -7.94 23.80
C THR A 31 -8.64 -8.80 22.66
N LEU A 32 -8.10 -9.98 22.93
CA LEU A 32 -7.68 -10.92 21.87
C LEU A 32 -8.85 -11.36 20.99
N PHE A 33 -10.00 -11.65 21.59
CA PHE A 33 -11.20 -12.02 20.86
C PHE A 33 -11.72 -10.87 19.99
N LEU A 34 -11.77 -9.64 20.52
CA LEU A 34 -12.12 -8.44 19.77
C LEU A 34 -11.14 -8.16 18.62
N VAL A 35 -9.84 -8.31 18.87
CA VAL A 35 -8.81 -8.15 17.83
C VAL A 35 -8.98 -9.21 16.73
N TYR A 36 -9.30 -10.45 17.09
CA TYR A 36 -9.53 -11.53 16.14
C TYR A 36 -10.80 -11.30 15.28
N GLU A 37 -11.91 -10.97 15.93
CA GLU A 37 -13.18 -10.62 15.27
C GLU A 37 -13.01 -9.43 14.32
N LEU A 38 -12.31 -8.37 14.77
CA LEU A 38 -11.97 -7.22 13.94
C LEU A 38 -11.09 -7.62 12.75
N SER A 39 -10.08 -8.47 12.95
CA SER A 39 -9.22 -8.95 11.87
C SER A 39 -10.01 -9.74 10.82
N SER A 40 -10.89 -10.64 11.25
CA SER A 40 -11.71 -11.46 10.35
C SER A 40 -12.76 -10.63 9.59
N THR A 41 -13.34 -9.61 10.24
CA THR A 41 -14.30 -8.70 9.62
C THR A 41 -13.61 -7.76 8.63
N ILE A 42 -12.39 -7.31 8.94
CA ILE A 42 -11.55 -6.58 8.01
C ILE A 42 -11.34 -7.46 6.78
N GLU A 43 -10.80 -8.67 6.94
CA GLU A 43 -10.55 -9.67 5.89
C GLU A 43 -11.79 -9.95 5.01
N ALA A 44 -12.97 -10.13 5.59
CA ALA A 44 -14.20 -10.31 4.82
C ALA A 44 -14.56 -9.09 3.96
N LYS A 45 -14.19 -7.88 4.39
CA LYS A 45 -14.47 -6.63 3.68
C LYS A 45 -13.50 -6.35 2.53
N SER A 46 -12.26 -6.89 2.48
CA SER A 46 -11.40 -6.77 1.28
C SER A 46 -11.90 -7.58 0.11
N HIS A 47 -12.40 -8.79 0.36
CA HIS A 47 -12.91 -9.63 -0.71
C HIS A 47 -14.06 -8.94 -1.46
N THR A 48 -14.74 -8.01 -0.79
CA THR A 48 -15.80 -7.16 -1.35
C THR A 48 -15.28 -5.87 -2.00
N LEU A 49 -14.01 -5.50 -1.80
CA LEU A 49 -13.32 -4.36 -2.43
C LEU A 49 -12.56 -4.76 -3.71
N SER A 50 -12.69 -6.01 -4.19
CA SER A 50 -12.23 -6.40 -5.52
C SER A 50 -12.91 -5.48 -6.55
N GLY A 51 -12.15 -4.46 -6.97
CA GLY A 51 -12.70 -3.25 -7.53
C GLY A 51 -13.19 -3.45 -8.96
N THR A 52 -14.10 -2.60 -9.39
CA THR A 52 -14.39 -2.43 -10.82
C THR A 52 -13.11 -2.03 -11.56
N TYR A 53 -12.85 -2.67 -12.69
CA TYR A 53 -11.76 -2.28 -13.59
C TYR A 53 -11.95 -0.83 -14.05
N MET A 54 -10.97 0.01 -13.79
CA MET A 54 -10.96 1.41 -14.21
C MET A 54 -9.94 1.61 -15.34
N ASN A 55 -10.42 2.09 -16.49
CA ASN A 55 -9.52 2.46 -17.58
C ASN A 55 -8.83 3.78 -17.28
N ARG A 56 -7.50 3.74 -17.22
CA ARG A 56 -6.63 4.87 -16.89
C ARG A 56 -5.38 4.88 -17.75
N THR A 57 -4.73 6.03 -17.75
CA THR A 57 -3.37 6.17 -18.27
C THR A 57 -2.46 6.61 -17.14
N VAL A 58 -1.34 5.90 -16.99
CA VAL A 58 -0.29 6.20 -16.01
C VAL A 58 0.71 7.13 -16.69
N VAL A 59 0.90 8.33 -16.15
CA VAL A 59 1.82 9.34 -16.70
C VAL A 59 2.88 9.66 -15.66
N SER A 60 4.16 9.55 -16.01
CA SER A 60 5.25 9.95 -15.12
C SER A 60 5.23 11.45 -14.87
N LYS A 61 5.86 11.89 -13.78
CA LYS A 61 6.11 13.33 -13.52
C LYS A 61 6.80 14.05 -14.68
N SER A 62 7.61 13.35 -15.47
CA SER A 62 8.26 13.88 -16.67
C SER A 62 7.35 13.99 -17.89
N GLY A 63 6.07 13.63 -17.78
CA GLY A 63 5.08 13.72 -18.87
C GLY A 63 5.08 12.53 -19.83
N ARG A 64 5.69 11.41 -19.45
CA ARG A 64 5.71 10.19 -20.29
C ARG A 64 4.57 9.26 -19.90
N HIS A 65 3.77 8.87 -20.87
CA HIS A 65 2.74 7.86 -20.77
C HIS A 65 3.37 6.47 -20.71
N LEU A 66 2.98 5.65 -19.74
CA LEU A 66 3.32 4.23 -19.72
C LEU A 66 2.58 3.52 -20.85
N THR A 67 3.33 3.06 -21.83
CA THR A 67 2.85 2.39 -23.04
C THR A 67 3.25 0.92 -23.01
N ILE A 68 2.29 0.03 -23.28
CA ILE A 68 2.51 -1.40 -23.36
C ILE A 68 2.04 -1.89 -24.72
N GLY A 69 2.97 -2.07 -25.65
CA GLY A 69 2.68 -2.41 -27.04
C GLY A 69 3.64 -3.42 -27.64
N LYS A 70 3.72 -3.45 -28.97
CA LYS A 70 4.59 -4.38 -29.72
C LYS A 70 6.08 -4.19 -29.43
N GLN A 71 6.49 -2.96 -29.09
CA GLN A 71 7.87 -2.62 -28.74
C GLN A 71 8.23 -2.98 -27.29
N GLY A 72 7.28 -3.52 -26.52
CA GLY A 72 7.43 -3.82 -25.11
C GLY A 72 6.81 -2.77 -24.21
N ILE A 73 7.41 -2.58 -23.03
CA ILE A 73 6.96 -1.65 -22.00
C ILE A 73 7.87 -0.42 -22.06
N THR A 74 7.32 0.71 -22.46
CA THR A 74 8.05 1.96 -22.71
C THR A 74 7.31 3.16 -22.13
N GLY A 75 8.03 4.27 -21.94
CA GLY A 75 7.46 5.56 -21.62
C GLY A 75 7.53 6.52 -22.80
N GLU A 76 6.38 6.95 -23.32
CA GLU A 76 6.28 7.79 -24.52
C GLU A 76 5.67 9.16 -24.19
N TYR A 77 6.13 10.23 -24.85
CA TYR A 77 5.53 11.57 -24.66
C TYR A 77 4.16 11.71 -25.33
N SER A 78 3.94 10.98 -26.41
CA SER A 78 2.67 11.00 -27.13
C SER A 78 1.74 9.95 -26.57
N TYR A 79 0.48 10.32 -26.35
CA TYR A 79 -0.56 9.35 -26.03
C TYR A 79 -0.75 8.37 -27.20
N SER A 80 -0.87 7.08 -26.89
CA SER A 80 -1.20 6.03 -27.84
C SER A 80 -2.28 5.11 -27.27
N PRO A 81 -3.01 4.35 -28.11
CA PRO A 81 -3.97 3.36 -27.63
C PRO A 81 -3.33 2.27 -26.75
N TYR A 82 -2.01 2.09 -26.85
CA TYR A 82 -1.23 1.16 -26.02
C TYR A 82 -0.91 1.73 -24.62
N ALA A 83 -1.21 3.01 -24.37
CA ALA A 83 -1.14 3.64 -23.04
C ALA A 83 -2.47 3.54 -22.25
N LYS A 84 -3.49 2.88 -22.81
CA LYS A 84 -4.74 2.58 -22.11
C LYS A 84 -4.54 1.34 -21.23
N LEU A 85 -4.59 1.55 -19.92
CA LEU A 85 -4.39 0.52 -18.89
C LEU A 85 -5.69 0.32 -18.11
N SER A 86 -5.93 -0.90 -17.68
CA SER A 86 -7.05 -1.24 -16.79
C SER A 86 -6.47 -1.50 -15.41
N ILE A 87 -6.82 -0.64 -14.46
CA ILE A 87 -6.36 -0.75 -13.07
C ILE A 87 -7.51 -1.28 -12.23
N ARG A 88 -7.24 -2.35 -11.47
CA ARG A 88 -8.20 -2.98 -10.55
C ARG A 88 -7.59 -3.10 -9.17
N THR A 89 -8.33 -2.72 -8.14
CA THR A 89 -7.99 -3.01 -6.74
C THR A 89 -8.24 -4.47 -6.43
N VAL A 90 -7.25 -5.14 -5.85
CA VAL A 90 -7.27 -6.61 -5.62
C VAL A 90 -7.16 -7.01 -4.15
N GLY A 91 -6.80 -6.08 -3.27
CA GLY A 91 -6.61 -6.36 -1.85
C GLY A 91 -6.68 -5.11 -0.96
N PHE A 92 -6.28 -5.27 0.30
CA PHE A 92 -6.15 -4.14 1.23
C PHE A 92 -4.94 -3.26 0.86
N ASN A 93 -4.75 -2.14 1.57
CA ASN A 93 -3.55 -1.29 1.44
C ASN A 93 -3.31 -0.72 0.03
N SER A 94 -4.38 -0.50 -0.74
CA SER A 94 -4.28 0.01 -2.11
C SER A 94 -3.54 -0.95 -3.05
N GLU A 95 -3.63 -2.25 -2.80
CA GLU A 95 -3.15 -3.28 -3.73
C GLU A 95 -3.95 -3.24 -5.03
N ILE A 96 -3.23 -3.14 -6.14
CA ILE A 96 -3.75 -3.02 -7.49
C ILE A 96 -3.08 -4.00 -8.44
N THR A 97 -3.78 -4.32 -9.51
CA THR A 97 -3.23 -4.92 -10.72
C THR A 97 -3.37 -3.96 -11.88
N ILE A 98 -2.41 -4.00 -12.80
CA ILE A 98 -2.37 -3.13 -13.97
C ILE A 98 -2.37 -4.02 -15.21
N LYS A 99 -3.43 -3.95 -16.02
CA LYS A 99 -3.58 -4.71 -17.26
C LYS A 99 -3.47 -3.80 -18.48
N ALA A 100 -2.65 -4.15 -19.44
CA ALA A 100 -2.61 -3.49 -20.74
C ALA A 100 -3.86 -3.87 -21.54
N VAL A 101 -4.77 -2.92 -21.80
CA VAL A 101 -6.07 -3.20 -22.44
C VAL A 101 -5.89 -3.79 -23.83
N LYS A 102 -4.98 -3.24 -24.64
CA LYS A 102 -4.74 -3.70 -26.01
C LYS A 102 -4.02 -5.04 -26.11
N MET A 103 -3.17 -5.36 -25.13
CA MET A 103 -2.34 -6.58 -25.15
C MET A 103 -2.96 -7.73 -24.36
N ASP A 104 -4.00 -7.46 -23.57
CA ASP A 104 -4.63 -8.36 -22.63
C ASP A 104 -3.65 -9.06 -21.66
N LYS A 105 -2.62 -8.33 -21.23
CA LYS A 105 -1.58 -8.83 -20.32
C LYS A 105 -1.43 -7.94 -19.10
N TYR A 106 -1.13 -8.54 -17.97
CA TYR A 106 -0.80 -7.83 -16.74
C TYR A 106 0.66 -7.40 -16.75
N LEU A 107 0.90 -6.22 -16.19
CA LEU A 107 2.23 -5.76 -15.81
C LEU A 107 2.69 -6.56 -14.60
N ALA A 108 3.94 -7.01 -14.60
CA ALA A 108 4.56 -7.70 -13.49
C ALA A 108 5.99 -7.21 -13.28
N MET A 109 6.53 -7.41 -12.08
CA MET A 109 7.90 -7.04 -11.73
C MET A 109 8.59 -8.18 -11.01
N ASP A 110 9.77 -8.57 -11.50
CA ASP A 110 10.55 -9.66 -10.93
C ASP A 110 11.45 -9.22 -9.77
N SER A 111 12.10 -10.20 -9.14
CA SER A 111 13.03 -10.01 -8.02
C SER A 111 14.27 -9.20 -8.38
N THR A 112 14.60 -9.01 -9.66
CA THR A 112 15.69 -8.14 -10.13
C THR A 112 15.20 -6.71 -10.38
N GLY A 113 13.89 -6.51 -10.44
CA GLY A 113 13.26 -5.22 -10.70
C GLY A 113 12.99 -5.00 -12.17
N LYS A 114 13.13 -6.04 -12.99
CA LYS A 114 12.75 -5.97 -14.39
C LYS A 114 11.22 -6.03 -14.47
N VAL A 115 10.66 -5.12 -15.24
CA VAL A 115 9.22 -5.07 -15.50
C VAL A 115 8.94 -5.87 -16.77
N TYR A 116 7.91 -6.71 -16.72
CA TYR A 116 7.56 -7.62 -17.79
C TYR A 116 6.05 -7.84 -17.86
N LEU A 117 5.59 -8.63 -18.84
CA LEU A 117 4.17 -8.90 -19.07
C LEU A 117 3.84 -10.36 -18.86
N VAL A 118 2.72 -10.62 -18.17
CA VAL A 118 2.18 -11.96 -17.94
C VAL A 118 0.73 -12.04 -18.39
N VAL A 119 0.32 -13.22 -18.87
CA VAL A 119 -1.07 -13.45 -19.32
C VAL A 119 -2.01 -13.57 -18.11
N ASN A 120 -1.57 -14.29 -17.09
CA ASN A 120 -2.34 -14.55 -15.89
C ASN A 120 -1.87 -13.65 -14.76
N GLU A 121 -2.79 -13.32 -13.85
CA GLU A 121 -2.47 -12.60 -12.63
C GLU A 121 -1.55 -13.47 -11.75
N THR A 122 -0.39 -12.92 -11.40
CA THR A 122 0.60 -13.55 -10.52
C THR A 122 0.87 -12.64 -9.32
N LYS A 123 1.52 -13.15 -8.28
CA LYS A 123 1.95 -12.32 -7.14
C LYS A 123 2.87 -11.16 -7.55
N GLU A 124 3.65 -11.36 -8.61
CA GLU A 124 4.53 -10.33 -9.18
C GLU A 124 3.76 -9.27 -9.99
N ALA A 125 2.49 -9.54 -10.32
CA ALA A 125 1.60 -8.60 -11.00
C ALA A 125 0.80 -7.71 -10.04
N VAL A 126 0.99 -7.87 -8.73
CA VAL A 126 0.35 -7.08 -7.69
C VAL A 126 1.28 -5.95 -7.25
N PHE A 127 0.74 -4.74 -7.25
CA PHE A 127 1.43 -3.52 -6.84
C PHE A 127 0.65 -2.80 -5.75
N SER A 128 1.32 -2.03 -4.92
CA SER A 128 0.70 -1.10 -3.98
C SER A 128 0.73 0.33 -4.53
N GLU A 129 -0.43 0.98 -4.61
CA GLU A 129 -0.54 2.40 -4.95
C GLU A 129 -0.31 3.27 -3.70
N LEU A 130 0.84 3.94 -3.66
CA LEU A 130 1.24 4.79 -2.54
C LEU A 130 1.09 6.26 -2.93
N ARG A 131 0.18 6.96 -2.27
CA ARG A 131 0.05 8.42 -2.45
C ARG A 131 1.29 9.10 -1.87
N VAL A 132 2.02 9.84 -2.71
CA VAL A 132 3.22 10.61 -2.28
C VAL A 132 2.81 12.04 -1.93
N ILE A 133 2.16 12.73 -2.87
CA ILE A 133 1.61 14.08 -2.72
C ILE A 133 0.25 14.15 -3.42
N THR A 134 -0.52 15.22 -3.18
CA THR A 134 -1.86 15.37 -3.80
C THR A 134 -1.78 15.25 -5.32
N GLY A 135 -2.42 14.20 -5.87
CA GLY A 135 -2.49 13.94 -7.30
C GLY A 135 -1.36 13.09 -7.89
N PHE A 136 -0.30 12.78 -7.10
CA PHE A 136 0.78 11.90 -7.52
C PHE A 136 0.90 10.65 -6.65
N PHE A 137 1.16 9.52 -7.32
CA PHE A 137 1.25 8.21 -6.71
C PHE A 137 2.52 7.50 -7.15
N SER A 138 3.09 6.70 -6.27
CA SER A 138 4.13 5.73 -6.60
C SER A 138 3.51 4.35 -6.66
N ILE A 139 3.97 3.55 -7.61
CA ILE A 139 3.50 2.18 -7.81
C ILE A 139 4.64 1.27 -7.34
N ARG A 140 4.44 0.60 -6.20
CA ARG A 140 5.45 -0.26 -5.57
C ARG A 140 5.13 -1.72 -5.82
N SER A 141 6.12 -2.58 -6.05
CA SER A 141 5.85 -4.03 -6.10
C SER A 141 5.45 -4.54 -4.71
N GLU A 142 4.40 -5.35 -4.64
CA GLU A 142 4.00 -5.97 -3.38
C GLU A 142 4.93 -7.13 -3.01
N SER A 143 5.33 -7.94 -4.01
CA SER A 143 6.31 -9.01 -3.82
C SER A 143 7.71 -8.49 -3.48
N TYR A 144 8.05 -7.27 -3.90
CA TYR A 144 9.36 -6.65 -3.70
C TYR A 144 9.24 -5.21 -3.18
N PRO A 145 9.01 -5.00 -1.86
CA PRO A 145 8.69 -3.69 -1.28
C PRO A 145 9.78 -2.62 -1.41
N SER A 146 11.02 -2.99 -1.76
CA SER A 146 12.09 -2.04 -2.03
C SER A 146 12.10 -1.51 -3.48
N LYS A 147 11.11 -1.88 -4.30
CA LYS A 147 11.09 -1.60 -5.73
C LYS A 147 9.84 -0.88 -6.18
N TYR A 148 10.07 0.16 -6.97
CA TYR A 148 9.05 1.06 -7.47
C TYR A 148 9.12 1.10 -8.99
N LEU A 149 7.96 1.05 -9.63
CA LEU A 149 7.86 1.26 -11.06
C LEU A 149 8.39 2.65 -11.40
N ALA A 150 9.19 2.74 -12.46
CA ALA A 150 9.82 3.98 -12.89
C ALA A 150 9.90 4.04 -14.40
N ILE A 151 9.85 5.26 -14.93
CA ILE A 151 10.13 5.55 -16.33
C ILE A 151 11.36 6.45 -16.36
N SER A 152 12.44 5.97 -16.95
CA SER A 152 13.67 6.74 -17.09
C SER A 152 13.48 7.95 -18.01
N GLY A 153 14.44 8.89 -17.97
CA GLY A 153 14.48 10.02 -18.90
C GLY A 153 14.57 9.62 -20.38
N THR A 154 15.04 8.40 -20.68
CA THR A 154 15.08 7.82 -22.04
C THR A 154 13.80 7.09 -22.42
N GLY A 155 12.86 6.88 -21.49
CA GLY A 155 11.63 6.13 -21.71
C GLY A 155 11.73 4.64 -21.43
N SER A 156 12.85 4.16 -20.87
CA SER A 156 12.97 2.78 -20.41
C SER A 156 12.16 2.60 -19.12
N VAL A 157 11.42 1.50 -19.02
CA VAL A 157 10.61 1.19 -17.84
C VAL A 157 11.30 0.13 -16.98
N SER A 158 11.47 0.41 -15.70
CA SER A 158 12.14 -0.50 -14.76
C SER A 158 11.63 -0.32 -13.34
N GLY A 159 11.96 -1.29 -12.48
CA GLY A 159 11.71 -1.31 -11.05
C GLY A 159 13.02 -1.30 -10.27
N GLY A 160 13.69 -0.15 -10.16
CA GLY A 160 15.03 -0.10 -9.56
C GLY A 160 15.03 -0.34 -8.05
N THR A 161 16.14 -0.87 -7.53
CA THR A 161 16.49 -0.83 -6.09
C THR A 161 16.90 0.56 -5.61
N ASN A 162 17.21 1.47 -6.54
CA ASN A 162 17.60 2.86 -6.26
C ASN A 162 16.48 3.88 -6.50
N THR A 163 15.28 3.42 -6.86
CA THR A 163 14.15 4.32 -7.10
C THR A 163 13.43 4.60 -5.79
N LYS A 164 13.56 5.84 -5.31
CA LYS A 164 12.81 6.33 -4.14
C LYS A 164 11.37 6.67 -4.56
N SER A 165 10.45 6.68 -3.61
CA SER A 165 9.05 7.10 -3.84
C SER A 165 8.98 8.46 -4.53
N ASP A 166 9.83 9.40 -4.11
CA ASP A 166 9.79 10.78 -4.57
C ASP A 166 10.28 10.95 -6.02
N ASP A 167 11.08 9.99 -6.50
CA ASP A 167 11.58 9.97 -7.88
C ASP A 167 10.64 9.20 -8.83
N THR A 168 9.71 8.43 -8.28
CA THR A 168 8.80 7.52 -9.01
C THR A 168 7.35 7.95 -8.86
N MET A 169 7.09 9.20 -9.22
CA MET A 169 5.75 9.79 -9.16
C MET A 169 5.02 9.67 -10.50
N PHE A 170 3.79 9.21 -10.42
CA PHE A 170 2.85 9.08 -11.53
C PHE A 170 1.54 9.81 -11.25
N VAL A 171 0.90 10.28 -12.31
CA VAL A 171 -0.48 10.75 -12.34
C VAL A 171 -1.33 9.71 -13.04
N LEU A 172 -2.50 9.41 -12.47
CA LEU A 172 -3.49 8.52 -13.07
C LEU A 172 -4.57 9.34 -13.76
N LEU A 173 -4.54 9.38 -15.09
CA LEU A 173 -5.53 10.09 -15.90
C LEU A 173 -6.70 9.16 -16.24
N PHE A 174 -7.93 9.66 -16.16
CA PHE A 174 -9.10 8.94 -16.63
C PHE A 174 -9.08 8.91 -18.17
N THR A 175 -9.31 7.73 -18.75
CA THR A 175 -9.52 7.61 -20.19
C THR A 175 -11.01 7.38 -20.45
N THR A 176 -11.60 8.20 -21.30
CA THR A 176 -12.94 7.98 -21.84
C THR A 176 -12.97 6.82 -22.84
#